data_AF-A0A0K3PSV3-F1
#
_entry.id   AF-A0A0K3PSV3-F1
#
_cell.length_a   1.000
_cell.length_b   1.000
_cell.length_c   1.000
_cell.angle_alpha   90.00
_cell.angle_beta   90.00
_cell.angle_gamma   90.00
#
_symmetry.space_group_name_H-M   'P 1'
#
loop_
_entity.id
_entity.type
_entity.pdbx_description
1 polymer ?
#
loop_
_entity_poly.entity_id
_entity_poly.type
_entity_poly.pdbx_seq_one_letter_code
_entity_poly.pdbx_strand_id
1 'polypeptide(L)'
;MIHALRDIIKHTPDLLSVRWKREGFISDHAARSKGKETPINLLGFKDGTANPDSQNDKLMQKVVWVTADQQEPAWTIGGSYQAVRLIQFRVEFWDRTPLKEQQTIFGRDKQTGAPLGMQHEHDVPDYASDPEGKVIALDSHIRLANPRTAESESSLMLRRGYSYSLGVTNSGQLDMGLLFVCYQHDLEKGFLTVQKRLNGEALEEYVKPIGGGYFFALPGVKDANDYLGSALLRV
;
A
#
# COMPACT_ATOMS: atom_id res chain seq x y z
N MET A 1 15.92 -10.69 -8.07
CA MET A 1 14.88 -11.39 -7.29
C MET A 1 14.82 -12.89 -7.57
N ILE A 2 14.66 -13.34 -8.82
CA ILE A 2 14.52 -14.79 -9.15
C ILE A 2 15.72 -15.62 -8.64
N HIS A 3 16.95 -15.13 -8.80
CA HIS A 3 18.14 -15.80 -8.29
C HIS A 3 18.06 -16.07 -6.77
N ALA A 4 17.76 -15.03 -5.98
CA ALA A 4 17.66 -15.13 -4.53
C ALA A 4 16.57 -16.11 -4.08
N LEU A 5 15.41 -16.14 -4.76
CA LEU A 5 14.36 -17.10 -4.47
C LEU A 5 14.82 -18.55 -4.69
N ARG A 6 15.50 -18.82 -5.81
CA ARG A 6 16.02 -20.16 -6.12
C ARG A 6 17.08 -20.59 -5.10
N ASP A 7 17.92 -19.65 -4.66
CA ASP A 7 18.93 -19.91 -3.63
C ASP A 7 18.29 -20.31 -2.29
N ILE A 8 17.28 -19.58 -1.83
CA ILE A 8 16.54 -19.91 -0.60
C ILE A 8 15.89 -21.29 -0.71
N ILE A 9 15.17 -21.58 -1.80
CA ILE A 9 14.51 -22.88 -2.01
C ILE A 9 15.53 -24.02 -2.02
N LYS A 10 16.68 -23.81 -2.69
CA LYS A 10 17.76 -24.80 -2.76
C LYS A 10 18.29 -25.17 -1.37
N HIS A 11 18.36 -24.22 -0.44
CA HIS A 11 18.91 -24.43 0.91
C HIS A 11 17.86 -24.75 1.98
N THR A 12 16.57 -24.86 1.62
CA THR A 12 15.48 -25.16 2.57
C THR A 12 14.46 -26.20 2.08
N PRO A 13 14.84 -27.22 1.28
CA PRO A 13 13.88 -28.11 0.61
C PRO A 13 13.04 -28.98 1.57
N ASP A 14 13.54 -29.21 2.78
CA ASP A 14 12.93 -30.00 3.86
C ASP A 14 12.21 -29.15 4.91
N LEU A 15 12.35 -27.81 4.84
CA LEU A 15 11.78 -26.86 5.81
C LEU A 15 10.69 -25.97 5.21
N LEU A 16 10.81 -25.62 3.92
CA LEU A 16 9.91 -24.67 3.26
C LEU A 16 9.23 -25.28 2.03
N SER A 17 7.98 -24.88 1.82
CA SER A 17 7.21 -25.19 0.61
C SER A 17 6.57 -23.92 0.06
N VAL A 18 6.68 -23.68 -1.25
CA VAL A 18 6.15 -22.48 -1.90
C VAL A 18 4.62 -22.56 -1.93
N ARG A 19 3.96 -21.68 -1.16
CA ARG A 19 2.49 -21.60 -1.13
C ARG A 19 1.92 -20.82 -2.32
N TRP A 20 2.50 -19.66 -2.61
CA TRP A 20 2.14 -18.81 -3.75
C TRP A 20 3.27 -17.81 -4.01
N LYS A 21 3.27 -17.22 -5.22
CA LYS A 21 4.22 -16.18 -5.61
C LYS A 21 3.60 -15.22 -6.62
N ARG A 22 3.88 -13.94 -6.45
CA ARG A 22 3.67 -12.89 -7.45
C ARG A 22 4.92 -12.05 -7.62
N GLU A 23 5.16 -11.59 -8.83
CA GLU A 23 6.22 -10.62 -9.15
C GLU A 23 5.57 -9.31 -9.55
N GLY A 24 6.26 -8.21 -9.26
CA GLY A 24 5.79 -6.89 -9.59
C GLY A 24 6.94 -5.93 -9.90
N PHE A 25 6.55 -4.76 -10.37
CA PHE A 25 7.44 -3.70 -10.80
C PHE A 25 6.81 -2.34 -10.48
N ILE A 26 7.62 -1.29 -10.58
CA ILE A 26 7.15 0.11 -10.62
C ILE A 26 7.61 0.72 -11.94
N SER A 27 7.09 1.89 -12.32
CA SER A 27 7.52 2.56 -13.54
C SER A 27 9.03 2.86 -13.51
N ASP A 28 9.71 2.63 -14.64
CA ASP A 28 11.19 2.74 -14.72
C ASP A 28 11.68 4.16 -14.41
N HIS A 29 10.99 5.19 -14.88
CA HIS A 29 11.33 6.60 -14.58
C HIS A 29 11.31 6.87 -13.07
N ALA A 30 10.25 6.43 -12.38
CA ALA A 30 10.13 6.62 -10.93
C ALA A 30 11.18 5.81 -10.17
N ALA A 31 11.47 4.58 -10.59
CA ALA A 31 12.55 3.77 -10.01
C ALA A 31 13.91 4.46 -10.12
N ARG A 32 14.22 5.03 -11.29
CA ARG A 32 15.47 5.74 -11.56
C ARG A 32 15.58 7.08 -10.83
N SER A 33 14.46 7.70 -10.47
CA SER A 33 14.41 8.95 -9.71
C SER A 33 14.88 8.82 -8.25
N LYS A 34 14.98 7.58 -7.74
CA LYS A 34 15.35 7.26 -6.35
C LYS A 34 14.45 7.95 -5.30
N GLY A 35 13.14 7.92 -5.54
CA GLY A 35 12.13 8.47 -4.62
C GLY A 35 11.80 9.94 -4.81
N LYS A 36 12.34 10.58 -5.86
CA LYS A 36 11.96 11.96 -6.23
C LYS A 36 10.65 12.04 -7.01
N GLU A 37 10.31 11.00 -7.76
CA GLU A 37 9.06 10.90 -8.50
C GLU A 37 8.19 9.79 -7.92
N THR A 38 6.90 10.07 -7.76
CA THR A 38 5.93 9.07 -7.32
C THR A 38 5.70 8.03 -8.43
N PRO A 39 5.78 6.72 -8.12
CA PRO A 39 5.44 5.67 -9.07
C PRO A 39 4.04 5.82 -9.66
N ILE A 40 3.86 5.43 -10.92
CA ILE A 40 2.53 5.38 -11.57
C ILE A 40 2.04 3.93 -11.54
N ASN A 41 0.84 3.70 -11.02
CA ASN A 41 0.21 2.38 -11.05
C ASN A 41 -0.40 2.07 -12.42
N LEU A 42 -0.90 0.85 -12.63
CA LEU A 42 -1.45 0.41 -13.92
C LEU A 42 -2.84 1.00 -14.25
N LEU A 43 -3.45 1.78 -13.36
CA LEU A 43 -4.62 2.62 -13.69
C LEU A 43 -4.19 4.01 -14.21
N GLY A 44 -2.88 4.28 -14.22
CA GLY A 44 -2.28 5.52 -14.72
C GLY A 44 -2.30 6.67 -13.71
N PHE A 45 -2.43 6.38 -12.42
CA PHE A 45 -2.39 7.38 -11.35
C PHE A 45 -1.08 7.30 -10.56
N LYS A 46 -0.60 8.44 -10.06
CA LYS A 46 0.52 8.51 -9.11
C LYS A 46 0.12 7.83 -7.81
N ASP A 47 0.91 6.86 -7.38
CA ASP A 47 0.63 5.96 -6.27
C ASP A 47 1.76 6.02 -5.22
N GLY A 48 1.55 6.84 -4.19
CA GLY A 48 2.53 7.05 -3.12
C GLY A 48 2.56 8.48 -2.57
N THR A 49 1.96 9.44 -3.28
CA THR A 49 2.01 10.88 -3.00
C THR A 49 1.75 11.27 -1.55
N ALA A 50 0.76 10.66 -0.91
CA ALA A 50 0.34 10.99 0.46
C ALA A 50 0.86 10.00 1.52
N ASN A 51 1.89 9.21 1.20
CA ASN A 51 2.56 8.40 2.22
C ASN A 51 3.15 9.27 3.32
N PRO A 52 3.20 8.80 4.57
CA PRO A 52 3.97 9.45 5.61
C PRO A 52 5.45 9.48 5.21
N ASP A 53 6.16 10.54 5.61
CA ASP A 53 7.58 10.72 5.31
C ASP A 53 8.41 9.62 5.98
N SER A 54 8.98 8.73 5.16
CA SER A 54 9.76 7.59 5.63
C SER A 54 11.16 7.93 6.10
N GLN A 55 11.64 9.16 5.87
CA GLN A 55 12.90 9.67 6.40
C GLN A 55 12.73 10.33 7.78
N ASN A 56 11.48 10.51 8.22
CA ASN A 56 11.18 11.08 9.53
C ASN A 56 11.08 9.97 10.59
N ASP A 57 12.17 9.78 11.35
CA ASP A 57 12.27 8.72 12.36
C ASP A 57 11.14 8.76 13.40
N LYS A 58 10.78 9.95 13.90
CA LYS A 58 9.71 10.11 14.89
C LYS A 58 8.35 9.75 14.31
N LEU A 59 8.09 10.13 13.07
CA LEU A 59 6.85 9.78 12.39
C LEU A 59 6.78 8.26 12.14
N MET A 60 7.88 7.63 11.74
CA MET A 60 7.92 6.18 11.53
C MET A 60 7.76 5.40 12.84
N GLN A 61 8.30 5.89 13.96
CA GLN A 61 8.03 5.33 15.28
C GLN A 61 6.54 5.40 15.65
N LYS A 62 5.84 6.50 15.32
CA LYS A 62 4.40 6.64 15.58
C LYS A 62 3.53 5.80 14.63
N VAL A 63 3.94 5.65 13.37
CA VAL A 63 3.06 5.12 12.31
C VAL A 63 3.36 3.66 11.97
N VAL A 64 4.63 3.26 11.88
CA VAL A 64 5.08 2.03 11.23
C VAL A 64 5.66 1.02 12.21
N TRP A 65 6.53 1.45 13.12
CA TRP A 65 7.27 0.54 14.00
C TRP A 65 6.49 0.23 15.27
N VAL A 66 6.52 -1.03 15.70
CA VAL A 66 6.03 -1.38 17.04
C VAL A 66 6.98 -0.83 18.09
N THR A 67 6.44 -0.16 19.10
CA THR A 67 7.19 0.50 20.17
C THR A 67 6.77 0.01 21.55
N ALA A 68 7.62 0.26 22.55
CA ALA A 68 7.46 -0.29 23.91
C ALA A 68 6.25 0.25 24.69
N ASP A 69 5.65 1.36 24.24
CA ASP A 69 4.45 1.95 24.82
C ASP A 69 3.16 1.21 24.41
N GLN A 70 3.23 0.33 23.42
CA GLN A 70 2.12 -0.54 23.02
C GLN A 70 2.07 -1.79 23.91
N GLN A 71 0.87 -2.35 24.09
CA GLN A 71 0.67 -3.62 24.81
C GLN A 71 1.00 -4.83 23.92
N GLU A 72 2.21 -4.85 23.39
CA GLU A 72 2.72 -5.91 22.51
C GLU A 72 3.83 -6.71 23.21
N PRO A 73 4.02 -8.01 22.87
CA PRO A 73 5.14 -8.79 23.38
C PRO A 73 6.49 -8.12 23.07
N ALA A 74 7.43 -8.09 24.02
CA ALA A 74 8.68 -7.34 23.86
C ALA A 74 9.50 -7.71 22.60
N TRP A 75 9.38 -8.95 22.10
CA TRP A 75 10.07 -9.39 20.89
C TRP A 75 9.58 -8.69 19.61
N THR A 76 8.39 -8.08 19.61
CA THR A 76 7.83 -7.40 18.44
C THR A 76 8.40 -5.99 18.23
N ILE A 77 9.02 -5.41 19.26
CA ILE A 77 9.54 -4.03 19.22
C ILE A 77 10.54 -3.87 18.06
N GLY A 78 10.33 -2.84 17.24
CA GLY A 78 11.10 -2.59 16.01
C GLY A 78 10.67 -3.43 14.80
N GLY A 79 9.70 -4.34 14.97
CA GLY A 79 8.96 -4.97 13.88
C GLY A 79 7.81 -4.09 13.38
N SER A 80 7.02 -4.61 12.45
CA SER A 80 5.87 -3.90 11.89
C SER A 80 4.81 -4.88 11.38
N TYR A 81 3.53 -4.56 11.55
CA TYR A 81 2.47 -5.32 10.89
C TYR A 81 2.51 -5.06 9.39
N GLN A 82 2.41 -6.13 8.61
CA GLN A 82 2.39 -6.08 7.15
C GLN A 82 1.04 -6.60 6.64
N ALA A 83 0.39 -5.80 5.80
CA ALA A 83 -0.80 -6.24 5.06
C ALA A 83 -0.47 -6.35 3.58
N VAL A 84 -0.76 -7.51 2.98
CA VAL A 84 -0.58 -7.78 1.55
C VAL A 84 -1.93 -8.07 0.91
N ARG A 85 -2.21 -7.42 -0.22
CA ARG A 85 -3.39 -7.69 -1.07
C ARG A 85 -2.96 -7.84 -2.51
N LEU A 86 -3.39 -8.92 -3.15
CA LEU A 86 -3.30 -9.12 -4.59
C LEU A 86 -4.60 -8.58 -5.18
N ILE A 87 -4.54 -7.45 -5.88
CA ILE A 87 -5.70 -6.73 -6.36
C ILE A 87 -5.65 -6.70 -7.89
N GLN A 88 -6.58 -7.41 -8.53
CA GLN A 88 -6.72 -7.41 -9.98
C GLN A 88 -7.48 -6.17 -10.44
N PHE A 89 -7.11 -5.61 -11.58
CA PHE A 89 -7.77 -4.47 -12.22
C PHE A 89 -8.57 -4.93 -13.45
N ARG A 90 -9.72 -4.30 -13.68
CA ARG A 90 -10.48 -4.42 -14.94
C ARG A 90 -9.97 -3.38 -15.94
N VAL A 91 -8.76 -3.57 -16.42
CA VAL A 91 -8.01 -2.53 -17.16
C VAL A 91 -8.71 -2.04 -18.43
N GLU A 92 -9.30 -2.93 -19.23
CA GLU A 92 -9.98 -2.54 -20.47
C GLU A 92 -11.28 -1.77 -20.21
N PHE A 93 -11.93 -2.06 -19.08
CA PHE A 93 -13.12 -1.32 -18.64
C PHE A 93 -12.73 0.07 -18.12
N TRP A 94 -11.65 0.13 -17.33
CA TRP A 94 -11.08 1.39 -16.85
C TRP A 94 -10.67 2.31 -18.00
N ASP A 95 -9.96 1.80 -19.01
CA ASP A 95 -9.47 2.60 -20.14
C ASP A 95 -10.59 3.22 -20.99
N ARG A 96 -11.81 2.67 -20.91
CA ARG A 96 -13.02 3.21 -21.57
C ARG A 96 -13.88 4.08 -20.66
N THR A 97 -13.52 4.19 -19.38
CA THR A 97 -14.20 5.05 -18.42
C THR A 97 -13.81 6.51 -18.65
N PRO A 98 -14.76 7.46 -18.68
CA PRO A 98 -14.46 8.88 -18.83
C PRO A 98 -13.38 9.36 -17.85
N LEU A 99 -12.41 10.15 -18.33
CA LEU A 99 -11.34 10.69 -17.48
C LEU A 99 -11.87 11.42 -16.24
N LYS A 100 -12.95 12.18 -16.40
CA LYS A 100 -13.60 12.88 -15.27
C LYS A 100 -14.04 11.90 -14.18
N GLU A 101 -14.60 10.76 -14.56
CA GLU A 101 -15.05 9.71 -13.64
C GLU A 101 -13.85 9.04 -12.96
N GLN A 102 -12.80 8.69 -13.72
CA GLN A 102 -11.56 8.16 -13.15
C GLN A 102 -10.97 9.09 -12.07
N GLN A 103 -10.92 10.39 -12.35
CA GLN A 103 -10.42 11.39 -11.41
C GLN A 103 -11.35 11.58 -10.22
N THR A 104 -12.67 11.48 -10.41
CA THR A 104 -13.67 11.57 -9.32
C THR A 104 -13.54 10.39 -8.37
N ILE A 105 -13.40 9.17 -8.91
CA ILE A 105 -13.19 7.93 -8.13
C ILE A 105 -11.95 8.05 -7.25
N PHE A 106 -10.84 8.55 -7.79
CA PHE A 106 -9.62 8.73 -6.99
C PHE A 106 -9.65 9.97 -6.09
N GLY A 107 -10.29 11.06 -6.50
CA GLY A 107 -10.21 12.37 -5.85
C GLY A 107 -8.94 13.16 -6.18
N ARG A 108 -8.22 12.79 -7.26
CA ARG A 108 -7.00 13.47 -7.73
C ARG A 108 -7.01 13.68 -9.23
N ASP A 109 -6.30 14.71 -9.67
CA ASP A 109 -5.98 14.92 -11.07
C ASP A 109 -5.01 13.83 -11.56
N LYS A 110 -5.30 13.22 -12.71
CA LYS A 110 -4.55 12.05 -13.20
C LYS A 110 -3.16 12.42 -13.70
N GLN A 111 -3.03 13.60 -14.32
CA GLN A 111 -1.78 14.04 -14.94
C GLN A 111 -0.79 14.55 -13.89
N THR A 112 -1.24 15.45 -13.03
CA THR A 112 -0.41 16.13 -12.04
C THR A 112 -0.31 15.34 -10.75
N GLY A 113 -1.32 14.51 -10.44
CA GLY A 113 -1.47 13.87 -9.14
C GLY A 113 -1.89 14.84 -8.05
N ALA A 114 -2.20 16.11 -8.34
CA ALA A 114 -2.70 17.05 -7.34
C ALA A 114 -4.09 16.63 -6.83
N PRO A 115 -4.48 16.98 -5.59
CA PRO A 115 -5.89 16.92 -5.21
C PRO A 115 -6.75 17.70 -6.20
N LEU A 116 -7.98 17.24 -6.46
CA LEU A 116 -8.87 17.95 -7.38
C LEU A 116 -9.07 19.41 -6.93
N GLY A 117 -8.97 20.35 -7.88
CA GLY A 117 -9.05 21.78 -7.61
C GLY A 117 -7.74 22.43 -7.13
N MET A 118 -6.65 21.67 -6.98
CA MET A 118 -5.33 22.18 -6.57
C MET A 118 -4.29 22.04 -7.69
N GLN A 119 -3.07 22.54 -7.49
CA GLN A 119 -2.06 22.65 -8.55
C GLN A 119 -0.88 21.69 -8.39
N HIS A 120 -0.45 21.42 -7.16
CA HIS A 120 0.76 20.63 -6.91
C HIS A 120 0.41 19.24 -6.39
N GLU A 121 1.22 18.25 -6.78
CA GLU A 121 1.04 16.85 -6.38
C GLU A 121 0.93 16.69 -4.85
N HIS A 122 1.83 17.36 -4.13
CA HIS A 122 1.92 17.30 -2.66
C HIS A 122 1.05 18.33 -1.94
N ASP A 123 0.16 19.03 -2.64
CA ASP A 123 -0.87 19.84 -1.98
C ASP A 123 -1.74 18.93 -1.10
N VAL A 124 -2.14 19.46 0.06
CA VAL A 124 -3.01 18.78 1.02
C VAL A 124 -4.44 19.30 0.82
N PRO A 125 -5.42 18.42 0.53
CA PRO A 125 -6.80 18.86 0.36
C PRO A 125 -7.37 19.36 1.69
N ASP A 126 -8.09 20.49 1.61
CA ASP A 126 -8.85 21.03 2.73
C ASP A 126 -10.29 20.50 2.69
N TYR A 127 -10.53 19.36 3.34
CA TYR A 127 -11.86 18.75 3.38
C TYR A 127 -12.86 19.52 4.25
N ALA A 128 -12.40 20.40 5.15
CA ALA A 128 -13.28 21.18 6.02
C ALA A 128 -14.01 22.28 5.23
N SER A 129 -13.39 22.82 4.18
CA SER A 129 -14.03 23.78 3.27
C SER A 129 -14.90 23.14 2.17
N ASP A 130 -14.83 21.82 1.99
CA ASP A 130 -15.69 21.05 1.06
C ASP A 130 -16.50 19.95 1.79
N PRO A 131 -17.37 20.30 2.75
CA PRO A 131 -18.08 19.32 3.58
C PRO A 131 -19.07 18.45 2.80
N GLU A 132 -19.57 18.94 1.66
CA GLU A 132 -20.51 18.22 0.79
C GLU A 132 -19.80 17.35 -0.27
N GLY A 133 -18.48 17.45 -0.42
CA GLY A 133 -17.71 16.69 -1.41
C GLY A 133 -17.95 17.11 -2.86
N LYS A 134 -18.15 18.41 -3.10
CA LYS A 134 -18.35 18.97 -4.45
C LYS A 134 -17.07 19.01 -5.27
N VAL A 135 -15.91 19.12 -4.61
CA VAL A 135 -14.60 19.15 -5.26
C VAL A 135 -13.95 17.77 -5.21
N ILE A 136 -13.88 17.18 -4.02
CA ILE A 136 -13.38 15.83 -3.80
C ILE A 136 -14.51 15.02 -3.18
N ALA A 137 -15.08 14.10 -3.96
CA ALA A 137 -16.27 13.34 -3.58
C ALA A 137 -16.10 12.62 -2.23
N LEU A 138 -17.17 12.55 -1.44
CA LEU A 138 -17.16 11.91 -0.11
C LEU A 138 -16.83 10.41 -0.19
N ASP A 139 -17.18 9.77 -1.29
CA ASP A 139 -16.92 8.37 -1.63
C ASP A 139 -15.65 8.16 -2.47
N SER A 140 -14.85 9.22 -2.70
CA SER A 140 -13.57 9.09 -3.40
C SER A 140 -12.53 8.33 -2.56
N HIS A 141 -11.70 7.55 -3.25
CA HIS A 141 -10.70 6.68 -2.65
C HIS A 141 -9.82 7.40 -1.61
N ILE A 142 -9.26 8.57 -1.96
CA ILE A 142 -8.37 9.28 -1.04
C ILE A 142 -9.07 9.80 0.21
N ARG A 143 -10.36 10.17 0.10
CA ARG A 143 -11.12 10.81 1.17
C ARG A 143 -11.66 9.78 2.15
N LEU A 144 -12.11 8.63 1.64
CA LEU A 144 -12.43 7.45 2.46
C LEU A 144 -11.18 6.85 3.12
N ALA A 145 -10.08 6.70 2.37
CA ALA A 145 -8.84 6.13 2.90
C ALA A 145 -8.27 6.98 4.04
N ASN A 146 -8.24 8.29 3.86
CA ASN A 146 -7.76 9.24 4.86
C ASN A 146 -8.66 10.50 4.89
N PRO A 147 -9.62 10.56 5.81
CA PRO A 147 -10.47 11.74 6.02
C PRO A 147 -9.77 12.97 6.60
N ARG A 148 -8.48 12.87 6.96
CA ARG A 148 -7.64 13.98 7.48
C ARG A 148 -8.20 14.69 8.72
N THR A 149 -8.83 13.94 9.61
CA THR A 149 -9.19 14.41 10.96
C THR A 149 -8.13 13.99 11.98
N ALA A 150 -8.16 14.60 13.17
CA ALA A 150 -7.26 14.22 14.27
C ALA A 150 -7.40 12.73 14.64
N GLU A 151 -8.61 12.19 14.59
CA GLU A 151 -8.88 10.77 14.86
C GLU A 151 -8.29 9.87 13.78
N SER A 152 -8.31 10.32 12.51
CA SER A 152 -7.79 9.52 11.39
C SER A 152 -6.26 9.37 11.39
N GLU A 153 -5.53 10.20 12.14
CA GLU A 153 -4.07 10.10 12.25
C GLU A 153 -3.58 8.74 12.74
N SER A 154 -4.34 8.08 13.62
CA SER A 154 -3.98 6.75 14.14
C SER A 154 -4.04 5.66 13.07
N SER A 155 -4.71 5.94 11.95
CA SER A 155 -4.90 4.99 10.84
C SER A 155 -3.99 5.23 9.64
N LEU A 156 -3.01 6.12 9.77
CA LEU A 156 -1.95 6.27 8.79
C LEU A 156 -1.16 4.95 8.66
N MET A 157 -0.68 4.69 7.45
CA MET A 157 0.15 3.53 7.12
C MET A 157 1.15 3.91 6.03
N LEU A 158 2.26 3.19 5.94
CA LEU A 158 3.23 3.34 4.87
C LEU A 158 2.94 2.32 3.75
N ARG A 159 2.49 2.80 2.59
CA ARG A 159 2.24 1.93 1.43
C ARG A 159 3.51 1.77 0.60
N ARG A 160 3.75 0.55 0.12
CA ARG A 160 4.90 0.18 -0.71
C ARG A 160 4.48 -0.85 -1.76
N GLY A 161 3.43 -0.52 -2.50
CA GLY A 161 2.84 -1.38 -3.53
C GLY A 161 3.67 -1.46 -4.80
N TYR A 162 3.41 -2.52 -5.59
CA TYR A 162 4.02 -2.75 -6.90
C TYR A 162 2.94 -3.14 -7.90
N SER A 163 3.04 -2.65 -9.13
CA SER A 163 2.23 -3.13 -10.24
C SER A 163 2.58 -4.57 -10.57
N TYR A 164 1.61 -5.38 -11.02
CA TYR A 164 1.88 -6.68 -11.64
C TYR A 164 1.20 -6.79 -13.00
N SER A 165 1.84 -7.53 -13.90
CA SER A 165 1.29 -7.87 -15.21
C SER A 165 1.64 -9.31 -15.51
N LEU A 166 0.64 -10.11 -15.88
CA LEU A 166 0.81 -11.53 -16.16
C LEU A 166 0.34 -11.83 -17.57
N GLY A 167 -0.67 -12.70 -17.70
CA GLY A 167 -1.23 -13.11 -18.98
C GLY A 167 -2.69 -12.70 -19.10
N VAL A 168 -3.50 -13.61 -19.62
CA VAL A 168 -4.93 -13.41 -19.88
C VAL A 168 -5.75 -14.30 -18.96
N THR A 169 -6.82 -13.77 -18.41
CA THR A 169 -7.81 -14.47 -17.58
C THR A 169 -8.62 -15.49 -18.41
N ASN A 170 -9.38 -16.35 -17.73
CA ASN A 170 -10.28 -17.31 -18.38
C ASN A 170 -11.41 -16.64 -19.20
N SER A 171 -11.73 -15.37 -18.92
CA SER A 171 -12.71 -14.55 -19.65
C SER A 171 -12.10 -13.72 -20.78
N GLY A 172 -10.80 -13.83 -21.05
CA GLY A 172 -10.13 -13.09 -22.12
C GLY A 172 -9.67 -11.67 -21.76
N GLN A 173 -9.73 -11.28 -20.48
CA GLN A 173 -9.26 -9.97 -19.99
C GLN A 173 -7.82 -10.05 -19.50
N LEU A 174 -7.06 -8.95 -19.55
CA LEU A 174 -5.69 -8.87 -19.05
C LEU A 174 -5.61 -9.09 -17.53
N ASP A 175 -4.78 -10.02 -17.07
CA ASP A 175 -4.49 -10.23 -15.64
C ASP A 175 -3.38 -9.27 -15.18
N MET A 176 -3.81 -8.05 -14.87
CA MET A 176 -2.97 -6.96 -14.42
C MET A 176 -3.53 -6.37 -13.13
N GLY A 177 -2.69 -5.73 -12.33
CA GLY A 177 -3.17 -5.16 -11.07
C GLY A 177 -2.08 -4.62 -10.16
N LEU A 178 -2.40 -4.59 -8.87
CA LEU A 178 -1.55 -4.10 -7.80
C LEU A 178 -1.25 -5.21 -6.79
N LEU A 179 0.03 -5.41 -6.51
CA LEU A 179 0.54 -6.06 -5.31
C LEU A 179 0.60 -4.99 -4.23
N PHE A 180 -0.51 -4.77 -3.56
CA PHE A 180 -0.58 -3.80 -2.48
C PHE A 180 0.13 -4.38 -1.26
N VAL A 181 1.09 -3.62 -0.73
CA VAL A 181 1.81 -3.94 0.51
C VAL A 181 1.83 -2.68 1.34
N CYS A 182 1.47 -2.79 2.61
CA CYS A 182 1.56 -1.68 3.56
C CYS A 182 2.13 -2.13 4.91
N TYR A 183 2.66 -1.16 5.64
CA TYR A 183 3.28 -1.34 6.94
C TYR A 183 2.69 -0.35 7.94
N GLN A 184 2.43 -0.83 9.16
CA GLN A 184 1.85 -0.06 10.25
C GLN A 184 2.25 -0.67 11.62
N HIS A 185 2.30 0.17 12.66
CA HIS A 185 2.60 -0.27 14.03
C HIS A 185 1.46 -1.10 14.66
N ASP A 186 0.25 -1.04 14.09
CA ASP A 186 -0.94 -1.73 14.57
C ASP A 186 -1.84 -2.06 13.37
N LEU A 187 -2.09 -3.36 13.13
CA LEU A 187 -2.86 -3.83 11.98
C LEU A 187 -4.33 -3.39 12.04
N GLU A 188 -4.91 -3.34 13.23
CA GLU A 188 -6.31 -2.96 13.43
C GLU A 188 -6.50 -1.47 13.18
N LYS A 189 -5.63 -0.64 13.77
CA LYS A 189 -5.68 0.81 13.58
C LYS A 189 -5.34 1.24 12.16
N GLY A 190 -4.39 0.55 11.50
CA GLY A 190 -3.99 0.84 10.13
C GLY A 190 -4.90 0.19 9.09
N PHE A 191 -4.40 -0.87 8.45
CA PHE A 191 -5.03 -1.47 7.26
C PHE A 191 -6.50 -1.86 7.47
N LEU A 192 -6.86 -2.49 8.60
CA LEU A 192 -8.24 -2.95 8.82
C LEU A 192 -9.22 -1.78 8.92
N THR A 193 -8.85 -0.74 9.67
CA THR A 193 -9.65 0.49 9.79
C THR A 193 -9.81 1.20 8.45
N VAL A 194 -8.74 1.33 7.67
CA VAL A 194 -8.79 1.98 6.35
C VAL A 194 -9.64 1.16 5.38
N GLN A 195 -9.42 -0.15 5.28
CA GLN A 195 -10.23 -1.01 4.41
C GLN A 195 -11.71 -0.99 4.82
N LYS A 196 -12.02 -0.92 6.11
CA LYS A 196 -13.40 -0.78 6.59
C LYS A 196 -14.06 0.51 6.09
N ARG A 197 -13.32 1.62 5.99
CA ARG A 197 -13.81 2.87 5.39
C ARG A 197 -13.94 2.78 3.87
N LEU A 198 -13.07 2.01 3.22
CA LEU A 198 -13.07 1.82 1.77
C LEU A 198 -14.15 0.85 1.27
N ASN A 199 -14.73 0.02 2.13
CA ASN A 199 -15.77 -0.93 1.70
C ASN A 199 -16.96 -0.21 1.05
N GLY A 200 -17.28 -0.58 -0.20
CA GLY A 200 -18.32 0.05 -1.01
C GLY A 200 -17.88 1.31 -1.76
N GLU A 201 -16.57 1.61 -1.81
CA GLU A 201 -16.05 2.72 -2.60
C GLU A 201 -16.29 2.51 -4.10
N ALA A 202 -16.36 3.61 -4.87
CA ALA A 202 -16.56 3.57 -6.32
C ALA A 202 -15.47 2.78 -7.07
N LEU A 203 -14.25 2.71 -6.51
CA LEU A 203 -13.14 1.96 -7.11
C LEU A 203 -13.40 0.44 -7.16
N GLU A 204 -14.27 -0.11 -6.30
CA GLU A 204 -14.60 -1.55 -6.29
C GLU A 204 -15.20 -2.05 -7.61
N GLU A 205 -15.76 -1.15 -8.43
CA GLU A 205 -16.21 -1.51 -9.77
C GLU A 205 -15.06 -1.90 -10.71
N TYR A 206 -13.85 -1.39 -10.45
CA TYR A 206 -12.67 -1.56 -11.31
C TYR A 206 -11.62 -2.49 -10.73
N VAL A 207 -11.74 -2.85 -9.46
CA VAL A 207 -10.73 -3.65 -8.76
C VAL A 207 -11.34 -4.88 -8.10
N LYS A 208 -10.56 -5.95 -7.99
CA LYS A 208 -10.98 -7.18 -7.34
C LYS A 208 -9.82 -7.76 -6.53
N PRO A 209 -9.88 -7.71 -5.19
CA PRO A 209 -8.94 -8.44 -4.36
C PRO A 209 -9.13 -9.96 -4.53
N ILE A 210 -8.05 -10.67 -4.86
CA ILE A 210 -8.06 -12.11 -5.17
C ILE A 210 -7.13 -12.94 -4.27
N GLY A 211 -6.35 -12.29 -3.41
CA GLY A 211 -5.45 -12.98 -2.50
C GLY A 211 -4.68 -12.03 -1.60
N GLY A 212 -3.73 -12.60 -0.85
CA GLY A 212 -2.85 -11.87 0.05
C GLY A 212 -2.87 -12.48 1.44
N GLY A 213 -2.60 -11.66 2.45
CA GLY A 213 -2.58 -12.08 3.85
C GLY A 213 -2.06 -10.99 4.77
N TYR A 214 -2.17 -11.25 6.06
CA TYR A 214 -1.56 -10.44 7.11
C TYR A 214 -0.37 -11.18 7.69
N PHE A 215 0.70 -10.44 7.93
CA PHE A 215 1.97 -10.95 8.42
C PHE A 215 2.54 -9.97 9.44
N PHE A 216 3.53 -10.43 10.20
CA PHE A 216 4.35 -9.56 11.04
C PHE A 216 5.77 -9.53 10.47
N ALA A 217 6.22 -8.37 10.04
CA ALA A 217 7.60 -8.16 9.63
C ALA A 217 8.47 -8.09 10.88
N LEU A 218 9.36 -9.08 11.03
CA LEU A 218 10.22 -9.25 12.19
C LEU A 218 11.14 -8.03 12.39
N PRO A 219 11.57 -7.76 13.64
CA PRO A 219 12.60 -6.75 13.90
C PRO A 219 13.89 -7.04 13.15
N GLY A 220 14.71 -5.99 13.00
CA GLY A 220 16.03 -6.10 12.37
C GLY A 220 16.98 -7.02 13.13
N VAL A 221 17.86 -7.70 12.39
CA VAL A 221 18.99 -8.45 12.95
C VAL A 221 20.07 -7.45 13.37
N LYS A 222 20.47 -7.47 14.65
CA LYS A 222 21.36 -6.44 15.22
C LYS A 222 22.75 -6.44 14.60
N ASP A 223 23.34 -7.63 14.46
CA ASP A 223 24.67 -7.84 13.92
C ASP A 223 24.82 -9.29 13.43
N ALA A 224 26.02 -9.65 12.95
CA ALA A 224 26.29 -10.97 12.38
C ALA A 224 26.19 -12.15 13.37
N ASN A 225 26.12 -11.89 14.68
CA ASN A 225 25.92 -12.92 15.71
C ASN A 225 24.45 -13.12 16.08
N ASP A 226 23.55 -12.35 15.47
CA ASP A 226 22.11 -12.46 15.66
C ASP A 226 21.44 -13.06 14.42
N TYR A 227 20.17 -13.47 14.53
CA TYR A 227 19.41 -14.03 13.41
C TYR A 227 17.94 -13.60 13.44
N LEU A 228 17.27 -13.66 12.28
CA LEU A 228 15.87 -13.28 12.16
C LEU A 228 14.98 -14.12 13.10
N GLY A 229 14.17 -13.45 13.93
CA GLY A 229 13.24 -14.12 14.84
C GLY A 229 13.89 -14.62 16.14
N SER A 230 15.16 -14.30 16.38
CA SER A 230 15.86 -14.77 17.57
C SER A 230 15.23 -14.31 18.89
N ALA A 231 14.63 -13.11 18.96
CA ALA A 231 13.93 -12.62 20.13
C ALA A 231 12.57 -13.33 20.35
N LEU A 232 11.93 -13.79 19.28
CA LEU A 232 10.67 -14.55 19.35
C LEU A 232 10.90 -15.97 19.89
N LEU A 233 12.02 -16.59 19.52
CA LEU A 233 12.36 -17.96 19.93
C LEU A 233 13.02 -18.05 21.31
N ARG A 234 13.43 -16.91 21.87
CA ARG A 234 14.07 -16.82 23.19
C ARG A 234 13.06 -16.33 24.23
N VAL A 235 13.30 -16.72 25.48
CA VAL A 235 12.55 -16.25 26.67
C VAL A 235 13.42 -15.32 27.49
#